data_AF-A0A7R9DRZ3-F1
#
_entry.id   AF-A0A7R9DRZ3-F1
#
_cell.length_a   1.000
_cell.length_b   1.000
_cell.length_c   1.000
_cell.angle_alpha   90.00
_cell.angle_beta   90.00
_cell.angle_gamma   90.00
#
_symmetry.space_group_name_H-M   'P 1'
#
loop_
_entity.id
_entity.type
_entity.pdbx_description
1 polymer ?
#
loop_
_entity_poly.entity_id
_entity_poly.type
_entity_poly.pdbx_seq_one_letter_code
_entity_poly.pdbx_strand_id
1 'polypeptide(L)'
;TNDPKSGLSCRSIRVPPGCTTELSLKGQHFVSTLFERYDKDRDGALSPAEVNNLFTPCPAPLWGPDFHRTVATNSQGWITQQGFMCQWVLVTLLDLNRALEYLAYLGYIVSDTENQVTAIQVTREKRLDLAKKQTSRNVYQCHVIGPKGSGKSMFCRSFIGHSLENTFTPELVGNPQCTVNCVQVYGQEKFLVLRDIDVRNVSDPLMPSEKYFAESKIPVLIVANKSDQEELRQEYLLQPAAFCSRHKLPPPHLFTASNKVKRDVFVKLATMAAFP
;
A
#
# COMPACT_ATOMS: atom_id res chain seq x y z
N THR A 1 31.40 -2.71 -31.36
CA THR A 1 30.86 -1.49 -30.72
C THR A 1 29.44 -1.27 -31.21
N ASN A 2 28.48 -1.83 -30.49
CA ASN A 2 27.05 -1.54 -30.56
C ASN A 2 26.45 -2.19 -29.31
N ASP A 3 26.46 -1.45 -28.22
CA ASP A 3 25.81 -1.85 -26.98
C ASP A 3 24.32 -1.50 -27.13
N PRO A 4 23.38 -2.47 -27.10
CA PRO A 4 21.96 -2.20 -27.31
C PRO A 4 21.32 -1.36 -26.18
N LYS A 5 22.10 -0.95 -25.18
CA LYS A 5 21.67 -0.14 -24.04
C LYS A 5 21.44 1.34 -24.34
N SER A 6 21.81 1.84 -25.53
CA SER A 6 21.66 3.26 -25.87
C SER A 6 20.25 3.70 -26.26
N GLY A 7 19.30 2.77 -26.48
CA GLY A 7 17.93 3.07 -26.91
C GLY A 7 16.87 3.14 -25.80
N LEU A 8 17.20 2.74 -24.56
CA LEU A 8 16.26 2.65 -23.44
C LEU A 8 16.55 3.70 -22.35
N SER A 9 17.01 4.89 -22.75
CA SER A 9 17.05 6.03 -21.83
C SER A 9 15.61 6.47 -21.55
N CYS A 10 14.98 5.83 -20.57
CA CYS A 10 13.64 6.15 -20.13
C CYS A 10 13.64 7.62 -19.69
N ARG A 11 12.90 8.47 -20.41
CA ARG A 11 12.82 9.90 -20.11
C ARG A 11 12.40 10.06 -18.65
N SER A 12 13.16 10.83 -17.87
CA SER A 12 12.85 11.01 -16.45
C SER A 12 11.55 11.81 -16.28
N ILE A 13 10.59 11.23 -15.56
CA ILE A 13 9.38 11.95 -15.15
C ILE A 13 9.75 12.83 -13.96
N ARG A 14 9.59 14.15 -14.10
CA ARG A 14 9.75 15.06 -12.97
C ARG A 14 8.52 14.95 -12.06
N VAL A 15 8.74 14.54 -10.81
CA VAL A 15 7.70 14.53 -9.76
C VAL A 15 7.94 15.72 -8.82
N PRO A 16 7.07 16.76 -8.85
CA PRO A 16 7.22 17.90 -7.94
C PRO A 16 7.02 17.53 -6.46
N PRO A 17 7.59 18.29 -5.52
CA PRO A 17 7.36 18.09 -4.09
C PRO A 17 5.86 18.13 -3.74
N GLY A 18 5.42 17.15 -2.94
CA GLY A 18 4.02 17.02 -2.54
C GLY A 18 3.11 16.36 -3.59
N CYS A 19 3.61 16.00 -4.76
CA CYS A 19 2.95 15.13 -5.73
C CYS A 19 3.29 13.65 -5.46
N THR A 20 2.48 12.73 -5.96
CA THR A 20 2.73 11.29 -6.00
C THR A 20 2.53 10.77 -7.42
N THR A 21 2.98 9.56 -7.68
CA THR A 21 2.81 8.84 -8.95
C THR A 21 1.84 7.70 -8.78
N GLU A 22 0.92 7.59 -9.74
CA GLU A 22 -0.09 6.53 -9.80
C GLU A 22 -0.09 5.94 -11.22
N LEU A 23 -0.59 4.72 -11.38
CA LEU A 23 -0.90 4.19 -12.71
C LEU A 23 -2.08 4.97 -13.29
N SER A 24 -1.91 5.45 -14.53
CA SER A 24 -3.01 6.01 -15.32
C SER A 24 -4.02 4.91 -15.68
N LEU A 25 -5.20 5.29 -16.20
CA LEU A 25 -6.18 4.32 -16.68
C LEU A 25 -5.60 3.41 -17.78
N LYS A 26 -4.77 3.96 -18.68
CA LYS A 26 -4.05 3.18 -19.70
C LYS A 26 -3.07 2.18 -19.06
N GLY A 27 -2.33 2.62 -18.03
CA GLY A 27 -1.39 1.77 -17.30
C GLY A 27 -2.10 0.63 -16.57
N GLN A 28 -3.19 0.91 -15.87
CA GLN A 28 -4.01 -0.11 -15.18
C GLN A 28 -4.58 -1.12 -16.18
N HIS A 29 -5.15 -0.66 -17.31
CA HIS A 29 -5.68 -1.56 -18.34
C HIS A 29 -4.60 -2.50 -18.89
N PHE A 30 -3.40 -1.99 -19.17
CA PHE A 30 -2.28 -2.83 -19.59
C PHE A 30 -1.90 -3.87 -18.54
N VAL A 31 -1.77 -3.46 -17.27
CA VAL A 31 -1.42 -4.37 -16.16
C VAL A 31 -2.47 -5.47 -16.01
N SER A 32 -3.77 -5.15 -16.10
CA SER A 32 -4.84 -6.15 -16.08
C SER A 32 -4.77 -7.12 -17.27
N THR A 33 -4.59 -6.59 -18.49
CA THR A 33 -4.45 -7.43 -19.70
C THR A 33 -3.20 -8.32 -19.62
N LEU A 34 -2.12 -7.81 -19.03
CA LEU A 34 -0.89 -8.57 -18.82
C LEU A 34 -1.15 -9.75 -17.87
N PHE A 35 -1.85 -9.52 -16.75
CA PHE A 35 -2.23 -10.60 -15.84
C PHE A 35 -3.03 -11.70 -16.57
N GLU A 36 -4.11 -11.32 -17.27
CA GLU A 36 -5.00 -12.24 -17.98
C GLU A 36 -4.29 -13.05 -19.08
N ARG A 37 -3.22 -12.49 -19.67
CA ARG A 37 -2.41 -13.19 -20.69
C ARG A 37 -1.62 -14.36 -20.09
N TYR A 38 -1.19 -14.22 -18.84
CA TYR A 38 -0.31 -15.17 -18.16
C TYR A 38 -1.04 -16.09 -17.20
N ASP A 39 -2.24 -15.74 -16.75
CA ASP A 39 -3.18 -16.63 -16.06
C ASP A 39 -3.77 -17.64 -17.08
N LYS A 40 -3.08 -18.77 -17.26
CA LYS A 40 -3.37 -19.77 -18.29
C LYS A 40 -4.55 -20.66 -17.93
N ASP A 41 -4.65 -21.03 -16.65
CA ASP A 41 -5.72 -21.87 -16.14
C ASP A 41 -6.96 -21.07 -15.73
N ARG A 42 -6.88 -19.73 -15.73
CA ARG A 42 -7.98 -18.79 -15.46
C ARG A 42 -8.52 -18.93 -14.05
N ASP A 43 -7.64 -19.24 -13.09
CA ASP A 43 -8.00 -19.39 -11.69
C ASP A 43 -8.03 -18.04 -10.93
N GLY A 44 -7.65 -16.94 -11.59
CA GLY A 44 -7.60 -15.60 -11.02
C GLY A 44 -6.36 -15.36 -10.15
N ALA A 45 -5.36 -16.23 -10.23
CA ALA A 45 -4.04 -16.11 -9.61
C ALA A 45 -2.93 -16.48 -10.61
N LEU A 46 -1.68 -16.10 -10.30
CA LEU A 46 -0.52 -16.56 -11.04
C LEU A 46 0.28 -17.54 -10.18
N SER A 47 0.32 -18.78 -10.63
CA SER A 47 1.19 -19.81 -10.11
C SER A 47 2.67 -19.44 -10.29
N PRO A 48 3.61 -20.10 -9.56
CA PRO A 48 5.03 -19.85 -9.72
C PRO A 48 5.53 -20.01 -11.16
N ALA A 49 4.97 -20.98 -11.91
CA ALA A 49 5.32 -21.20 -13.31
C ALA A 49 4.88 -20.02 -14.20
N GLU A 50 3.68 -19.49 -13.97
CA GLU A 50 3.16 -18.36 -14.74
C GLU A 50 3.90 -17.06 -14.42
N VAL A 51 4.25 -16.83 -13.14
CA VAL A 51 5.11 -15.70 -12.75
C VAL A 51 6.47 -15.78 -13.43
N ASN A 52 7.09 -16.96 -13.49
CA ASN A 52 8.37 -17.16 -14.18
C ASN A 52 8.24 -16.86 -15.70
N ASN A 53 7.16 -17.32 -16.32
CA ASN A 53 6.88 -17.03 -17.73
C ASN A 53 6.65 -15.53 -17.97
N LEU A 54 5.95 -14.84 -17.05
CA LEU A 54 5.67 -13.41 -17.14
C LEU A 54 6.94 -12.57 -17.13
N PHE A 55 7.90 -12.91 -16.26
CA PHE A 55 9.15 -12.16 -16.11
C PHE A 55 10.30 -12.69 -16.96
N THR A 56 10.07 -13.64 -17.87
CA THR A 56 11.08 -14.10 -18.84
C THR A 56 11.74 -12.98 -19.67
N PRO A 57 11.04 -11.91 -20.11
CA PRO A 57 11.69 -10.79 -20.81
C PRO A 57 12.41 -9.81 -19.87
N CYS A 58 12.31 -9.99 -18.55
CA CYS A 58 12.89 -9.09 -17.55
C CYS A 58 14.23 -9.64 -17.03
N PRO A 59 15.15 -8.77 -16.55
CA PRO A 59 16.43 -9.22 -15.97
C PRO A 59 16.24 -9.99 -14.65
N ALA A 60 15.17 -9.70 -13.92
CA ALA A 60 14.75 -10.39 -12.70
C ALA A 60 13.25 -10.16 -12.47
N PRO A 61 12.60 -10.90 -11.55
CA PRO A 61 11.23 -10.62 -11.15
C PRO A 61 11.07 -9.23 -10.51
N LEU A 62 9.92 -8.59 -10.75
CA LEU A 62 9.64 -7.24 -10.23
C LEU A 62 9.61 -7.18 -8.70
N TRP A 63 9.18 -8.27 -8.06
CA TRP A 63 9.11 -8.44 -6.61
C TRP A 63 9.86 -9.70 -6.17
N GLY A 64 10.32 -9.68 -4.91
CA GLY A 64 10.97 -10.84 -4.29
C GLY A 64 9.99 -11.94 -3.89
N PRO A 65 10.49 -13.07 -3.37
CA PRO A 65 9.66 -14.23 -2.96
C PRO A 65 8.68 -13.91 -1.83
N ASP A 66 8.93 -12.83 -1.09
CA ASP A 66 8.12 -12.38 0.04
C ASP A 66 6.91 -11.51 -0.35
N PHE A 67 6.51 -11.48 -1.64
CA PHE A 67 5.37 -10.67 -2.09
C PHE A 67 4.05 -11.02 -1.37
N HIS A 68 3.88 -12.27 -0.93
CA HIS A 68 2.76 -12.76 -0.12
C HIS A 68 2.63 -12.00 1.21
N ARG A 69 3.69 -11.31 1.64
CA ARG A 69 3.69 -10.45 2.84
C ARG A 69 3.17 -9.04 2.59
N THR A 70 3.02 -8.65 1.33
CA THR A 70 2.74 -7.28 0.90
C THR A 70 1.38 -7.14 0.23
N VAL A 71 0.92 -8.17 -0.49
CA VAL A 71 -0.33 -8.12 -1.28
C VAL A 71 -1.16 -9.38 -1.08
N ALA A 72 -2.42 -9.34 -1.54
CA ALA A 72 -3.34 -10.46 -1.43
C ALA A 72 -2.95 -11.66 -2.31
N THR A 73 -2.94 -12.84 -1.72
CA THR A 73 -2.72 -14.14 -2.39
C THR A 73 -3.92 -15.06 -2.22
N ASN A 74 -4.03 -16.09 -3.06
CA ASN A 74 -5.03 -17.14 -2.89
C ASN A 74 -4.62 -18.13 -1.76
N SER A 75 -5.40 -19.18 -1.56
CA SER A 75 -5.13 -20.22 -0.54
C SER A 75 -3.84 -21.02 -0.77
N GLN A 76 -3.30 -20.99 -1.99
CA GLN A 76 -2.02 -21.63 -2.33
C GLN A 76 -0.82 -20.67 -2.21
N GLY A 77 -1.06 -19.42 -1.79
CA GLY A 77 -0.02 -18.38 -1.73
C GLY A 77 0.32 -17.75 -3.08
N TRP A 78 -0.47 -18.02 -4.13
CA TRP A 78 -0.26 -17.46 -5.46
C TRP A 78 -0.82 -16.04 -5.55
N ILE A 79 -0.16 -15.18 -6.31
CA ILE A 79 -0.56 -13.77 -6.42
C ILE A 79 -1.87 -13.66 -7.19
N THR A 80 -2.90 -13.08 -6.56
CA THR A 80 -4.21 -12.86 -7.21
C THR A 80 -4.15 -11.72 -8.21
N GLN A 81 -5.15 -11.58 -9.09
CA GLN A 81 -5.28 -10.42 -9.98
C GLN A 81 -5.22 -9.09 -9.20
N GLN A 82 -5.94 -9.01 -8.08
CA GLN A 82 -5.92 -7.85 -7.19
C GLN A 82 -4.53 -7.63 -6.58
N GLY A 83 -3.88 -8.69 -6.10
CA GLY A 83 -2.53 -8.62 -5.54
C GLY A 83 -1.50 -8.14 -6.56
N PHE A 84 -1.62 -8.61 -7.81
CA PHE A 84 -0.78 -8.21 -8.93
C PHE A 84 -0.92 -6.72 -9.24
N MET A 85 -2.16 -6.21 -9.33
CA MET A 85 -2.42 -4.78 -9.49
C MET A 85 -1.84 -3.97 -8.31
N CYS A 86 -2.02 -4.45 -7.08
CA CYS A 86 -1.49 -3.80 -5.88
C CYS A 86 0.04 -3.71 -5.87
N GLN A 87 0.75 -4.73 -6.40
CA GLN A 87 2.20 -4.67 -6.56
C GLN A 87 2.62 -3.57 -7.53
N TRP A 88 1.96 -3.47 -8.69
CA TRP A 88 2.24 -2.42 -9.66
C TRP A 88 1.96 -1.03 -9.11
N VAL A 89 0.86 -0.85 -8.38
CA VAL A 89 0.54 0.40 -7.68
C VAL A 89 1.63 0.75 -6.67
N LEU A 90 2.10 -0.22 -5.89
CA LEU A 90 3.13 -0.02 -4.88
C LEU A 90 4.47 0.39 -5.50
N VAL A 91 4.94 -0.33 -6.52
CA VAL A 91 6.19 0.01 -7.21
C VAL A 91 6.07 1.39 -7.86
N THR A 92 4.93 1.71 -8.49
CA THR A 92 4.71 3.04 -9.09
C THR A 92 4.76 4.16 -8.07
N LEU A 93 4.30 3.92 -6.84
CA LEU A 93 4.33 4.90 -5.75
C LEU A 93 5.74 5.06 -5.16
N LEU A 94 6.49 3.97 -5.01
CA LEU A 94 7.76 3.97 -4.26
C LEU A 94 9.02 4.09 -5.13
N ASP A 95 8.99 3.54 -6.34
CA ASP A 95 10.13 3.51 -7.28
C ASP A 95 9.63 3.61 -8.73
N LEU A 96 9.37 4.86 -9.12
CA LEU A 96 8.85 5.18 -10.45
C LEU A 96 9.77 4.71 -11.59
N ASN A 97 11.09 4.81 -11.41
CA ASN A 97 12.04 4.42 -12.45
C ASN A 97 11.97 2.92 -12.70
N ARG A 98 11.91 2.11 -11.64
CA ARG A 98 11.72 0.67 -11.76
C ARG A 98 10.37 0.32 -12.39
N ALA A 99 9.29 1.03 -12.06
CA ALA A 99 7.99 0.83 -12.71
C ALA A 99 8.08 1.06 -14.23
N LEU A 100 8.70 2.15 -14.67
CA LEU A 100 8.87 2.49 -16.09
C LEU A 100 9.75 1.48 -16.83
N GLU A 101 10.84 1.03 -16.22
CA GLU A 101 11.73 0.00 -16.78
C GLU A 101 10.99 -1.31 -17.03
N TYR A 102 10.21 -1.77 -16.04
CA TYR A 102 9.45 -3.01 -16.19
C TYR A 102 8.27 -2.89 -17.14
N LEU A 103 7.62 -1.72 -17.22
CA LEU A 103 6.64 -1.44 -18.27
C LEU A 103 7.27 -1.60 -19.66
N ALA A 104 8.52 -1.12 -19.85
CA ALA A 104 9.24 -1.30 -21.11
C ALA A 104 9.56 -2.78 -21.39
N TYR A 105 10.10 -3.52 -20.42
CA TYR A 105 10.41 -4.95 -20.58
C TYR A 105 9.18 -5.80 -20.92
N LEU A 106 8.03 -5.46 -20.35
CA LEU A 106 6.78 -6.20 -20.54
C LEU A 106 5.99 -5.73 -21.77
N GLY A 107 6.56 -4.79 -22.55
CA GLY A 107 6.01 -4.37 -23.83
C GLY A 107 4.88 -3.34 -23.74
N TYR A 108 4.86 -2.49 -22.70
CA TYR A 108 3.98 -1.33 -22.67
C TYR A 108 4.41 -0.34 -23.76
N ILE A 109 3.52 -0.15 -24.75
CA ILE A 109 3.51 0.86 -25.81
C ILE A 109 4.87 1.53 -26.03
N VAL A 110 5.63 0.96 -26.97
CA VAL A 110 6.86 1.54 -27.52
C VAL A 110 6.58 1.83 -28.99
N SER A 111 5.90 2.94 -29.26
CA SER A 111 5.79 3.47 -30.62
C SER A 111 6.70 4.70 -30.75
N ASP A 112 6.90 5.19 -31.98
CA ASP A 112 7.69 6.40 -32.19
C ASP A 112 7.05 7.65 -31.55
N THR A 113 5.76 7.59 -31.19
CA THR A 113 4.98 8.73 -30.68
C THR A 113 4.55 8.60 -29.22
N GLU A 114 4.38 7.39 -28.68
CA GLU A 114 3.99 7.12 -27.29
C GLU A 114 5.04 6.25 -26.59
N ASN A 115 5.29 6.54 -25.31
CA ASN A 115 6.20 5.78 -24.45
C ASN A 115 5.57 5.47 -23.09
N GLN A 116 6.35 4.84 -22.20
CA GLN A 116 5.91 4.35 -20.88
C GLN A 116 5.38 5.45 -19.96
N VAL A 117 5.72 6.72 -20.21
CA VAL A 117 5.23 7.85 -19.41
C VAL A 117 3.70 7.96 -19.44
N THR A 118 3.06 7.52 -20.53
CA THR A 118 1.59 7.54 -20.64
C THR A 118 0.89 6.54 -19.70
N ALA A 119 1.63 5.55 -19.17
CA ALA A 119 1.15 4.64 -18.13
C ALA A 119 1.06 5.31 -16.75
N ILE A 120 1.69 6.47 -16.58
CA ILE A 120 1.87 7.12 -15.28
C ILE A 120 1.09 8.43 -15.23
N GLN A 121 0.40 8.64 -14.12
CA GLN A 121 -0.23 9.90 -13.78
C GLN A 121 0.48 10.50 -12.56
N VAL A 122 1.01 11.72 -12.71
CA VAL A 122 1.51 12.51 -11.58
C VAL A 122 0.34 13.27 -10.98
N THR A 123 0.07 13.06 -9.70
CA THR A 123 -1.01 13.76 -8.99
C THR A 123 -0.63 15.23 -8.79
N ARG A 124 -1.61 16.11 -8.56
CA ARG A 124 -1.32 17.49 -8.12
C ARG A 124 -0.77 17.54 -6.70
N GLU A 125 -0.19 18.69 -6.34
CA GLU A 125 0.41 18.93 -5.02
C GLU A 125 -0.60 18.74 -3.87
N LYS A 126 -0.17 18.06 -2.80
CA LYS A 126 -1.03 17.74 -1.63
C LYS A 126 -1.57 19.00 -0.94
N ARG A 127 -0.84 20.12 -0.94
CA ARG A 127 -1.32 21.37 -0.34
C ARG A 127 -2.59 21.91 -1.01
N LEU A 128 -2.76 21.66 -2.32
CA LEU A 128 -3.96 22.06 -3.05
C LEU A 128 -5.14 21.17 -2.70
N ASP A 129 -4.90 19.87 -2.46
CA ASP A 129 -5.92 18.95 -1.96
C ASP A 129 -6.45 19.38 -0.58
N LEU A 130 -5.54 19.73 0.33
CA LEU A 130 -5.88 20.21 1.67
C LEU A 130 -6.62 21.56 1.63
N ALA A 131 -6.17 22.49 0.79
CA ALA A 131 -6.83 23.79 0.62
C ALA A 131 -8.26 23.65 0.07
N LYS A 132 -8.47 22.69 -0.85
CA LYS A 132 -9.79 22.41 -1.45
C LYS A 132 -10.65 21.42 -0.65
N LYS A 133 -10.10 20.80 0.40
CA LYS A 133 -10.73 19.68 1.13
C LYS A 133 -11.25 18.57 0.21
N GLN A 134 -10.53 18.33 -0.87
CA GLN A 134 -10.92 17.36 -1.90
C GLN A 134 -9.66 16.86 -2.60
N THR A 135 -9.55 15.55 -2.78
CA THR A 135 -8.47 14.93 -3.55
C THR A 135 -9.04 13.99 -4.61
N SER A 136 -8.36 13.92 -5.75
CA SER A 136 -8.66 12.97 -6.82
C SER A 136 -7.70 11.78 -6.83
N ARG A 137 -6.84 11.67 -5.82
CA ARG A 137 -5.87 10.58 -5.68
C ARG A 137 -6.60 9.25 -5.53
N ASN A 138 -6.00 8.20 -6.07
CA ASN A 138 -6.49 6.84 -5.90
C ASN A 138 -5.61 6.03 -4.96
N VAL A 139 -4.40 6.50 -4.65
CA VAL A 139 -3.45 5.80 -3.79
C VAL A 139 -3.18 6.61 -2.53
N TYR A 140 -3.49 6.02 -1.38
CA TYR A 140 -3.26 6.62 -0.07
C TYR A 140 -2.26 5.83 0.73
N GLN A 141 -1.32 6.52 1.37
CA GLN A 141 -0.35 5.89 2.24
C GLN A 141 -0.66 6.23 3.69
N CYS A 142 -0.86 5.21 4.52
CA CYS A 142 -1.11 5.30 5.95
C CYS A 142 0.11 4.74 6.70
N HIS A 143 0.59 5.48 7.70
CA HIS A 143 1.67 5.02 8.58
C HIS A 143 1.05 4.41 9.83
N VAL A 144 1.38 3.15 10.09
CA VAL A 144 0.94 2.40 11.26
C VAL A 144 2.04 2.50 12.30
N ILE A 145 1.76 3.23 13.37
CA ILE A 145 2.74 3.61 14.39
C ILE A 145 2.26 3.10 15.75
N GLY A 146 3.20 2.60 16.56
CA GLY A 146 2.90 2.07 17.89
C GLY A 146 4.08 1.27 18.47
N PRO A 147 4.03 0.97 19.78
CA PRO A 147 5.14 0.29 20.46
C PRO A 147 5.37 -1.14 19.95
N LYS A 148 6.52 -1.72 20.28
CA LYS A 148 6.79 -3.14 20.01
C LYS A 148 5.76 -4.00 20.75
N GLY A 149 5.21 -5.02 20.08
CA GLY A 149 4.21 -5.91 20.67
C GLY A 149 2.76 -5.42 20.60
N SER A 150 2.49 -4.19 20.12
CA SER A 150 1.12 -3.67 19.95
C SER A 150 0.32 -4.32 18.81
N GLY A 151 0.95 -5.21 18.02
CA GLY A 151 0.30 -5.96 16.95
C GLY A 151 0.23 -5.24 15.59
N LYS A 152 1.05 -4.22 15.35
CA LYS A 152 1.11 -3.46 14.08
C LYS A 152 1.24 -4.36 12.85
N SER A 153 2.18 -5.30 12.88
CA SER A 153 2.46 -6.16 11.73
C SER A 153 1.27 -7.05 11.40
N MET A 154 0.58 -7.58 12.41
CA MET A 154 -0.64 -8.34 12.22
C MET A 154 -1.80 -7.47 11.73
N PHE A 155 -1.94 -6.25 12.25
CA PHE A 155 -2.92 -5.28 11.73
C PHE A 155 -2.72 -5.04 10.23
N CYS A 156 -1.48 -4.77 9.79
CA CYS A 156 -1.16 -4.63 8.37
C CYS A 156 -1.45 -5.91 7.58
N ARG A 157 -1.01 -7.07 8.06
CA ARG A 157 -1.23 -8.37 7.39
C ARG A 157 -2.71 -8.72 7.26
N SER A 158 -3.52 -8.35 8.23
CA SER A 158 -4.95 -8.58 8.18
C SER A 158 -5.65 -7.85 7.03
N PHE A 159 -5.03 -6.77 6.53
CA PHE A 159 -5.54 -6.04 5.38
C PHE A 159 -5.45 -6.82 4.06
N ILE A 160 -4.53 -7.79 3.98
CA ILE A 160 -4.34 -8.67 2.82
C ILE A 160 -4.88 -10.10 3.06
N GLY A 161 -5.69 -10.30 4.11
CA GLY A 161 -6.45 -11.54 4.32
C GLY A 161 -5.90 -12.48 5.40
N HIS A 162 -4.85 -12.08 6.12
CA HIS A 162 -4.34 -12.84 7.26
C HIS A 162 -5.19 -12.62 8.52
N SER A 163 -5.15 -13.60 9.40
CA SER A 163 -5.78 -13.64 10.72
C SER A 163 -4.85 -14.37 11.69
N LEU A 164 -5.13 -14.31 12.99
CA LEU A 164 -4.33 -15.05 13.97
C LEU A 164 -4.44 -16.57 13.79
N GLU A 165 -5.55 -17.07 13.26
CA GLU A 165 -5.81 -18.50 13.11
C GLU A 165 -5.10 -19.12 11.91
N ASN A 166 -4.88 -18.34 10.84
CA ASN A 166 -4.30 -18.82 9.58
C ASN A 166 -2.85 -18.37 9.35
N THR A 167 -2.23 -17.67 10.30
CA THR A 167 -0.88 -17.13 10.15
C THR A 167 0.07 -17.71 11.19
N PHE A 168 1.15 -18.33 10.73
CA PHE A 168 2.19 -18.84 11.62
C PHE A 168 3.06 -17.70 12.17
N THR A 169 3.40 -17.76 13.46
CA THR A 169 4.23 -16.74 14.13
C THR A 169 5.59 -16.47 13.47
N PRO A 170 6.30 -17.43 12.84
CA PRO A 170 7.53 -17.17 12.09
C PRO A 170 7.32 -16.30 10.84
N GLU A 171 6.13 -16.27 10.24
CA GLU A 171 5.83 -15.38 9.09
C GLU A 171 5.70 -13.91 9.48
N LEU A 172 5.47 -13.67 10.78
CA LEU A 172 5.50 -12.34 11.40
C LEU A 172 6.91 -11.95 11.85
N VAL A 173 7.85 -12.91 11.85
CA VAL A 173 9.26 -12.64 12.05
C VAL A 173 9.85 -12.13 10.73
N GLY A 174 10.44 -10.94 10.80
CA GLY A 174 10.81 -10.15 9.62
C GLY A 174 9.72 -9.12 9.29
N ASN A 175 10.12 -7.85 9.17
CA ASN A 175 9.19 -6.72 9.05
C ASN A 175 8.63 -6.63 7.60
N PRO A 176 7.31 -6.82 7.38
CA PRO A 176 6.70 -6.22 6.22
C PRO A 176 6.77 -4.69 6.37
N GLN A 177 7.51 -4.01 5.50
CA GLN A 177 7.61 -2.55 5.53
C GLN A 177 6.32 -1.89 5.03
N CYS A 178 5.51 -2.61 4.24
CA CYS A 178 4.18 -2.18 3.86
C CYS A 178 3.27 -3.35 3.44
N THR A 179 1.96 -3.11 3.45
CA THR A 179 0.92 -3.95 2.83
C THR A 179 0.02 -3.07 1.98
N VAL A 180 -0.48 -3.60 0.87
CA VAL A 180 -1.31 -2.87 -0.08
C VAL A 180 -2.51 -3.70 -0.48
N ASN A 181 -3.67 -3.07 -0.47
CA ASN A 181 -4.90 -3.65 -0.99
C ASN A 181 -5.88 -2.55 -1.40
N CYS A 182 -6.98 -2.92 -2.04
CA CYS A 182 -8.07 -2.01 -2.35
C CYS A 182 -9.09 -1.91 -1.21
N VAL A 183 -9.76 -0.76 -1.15
CA VAL A 183 -10.92 -0.48 -0.30
C VAL A 183 -11.92 0.36 -1.08
N GLN A 184 -13.20 0.18 -0.78
CA GLN A 184 -14.26 1.00 -1.38
C GLN A 184 -14.58 2.18 -0.46
N VAL A 185 -14.48 3.40 -1.00
CA VAL A 185 -14.84 4.65 -0.33
C VAL A 185 -15.95 5.31 -1.14
N TYR A 186 -17.17 5.35 -0.58
CA TYR A 186 -18.37 5.86 -1.26
C TYR A 186 -18.58 5.30 -2.67
N GLY A 187 -18.39 3.98 -2.83
CA GLY A 187 -18.54 3.29 -4.12
C GLY A 187 -17.37 3.43 -5.08
N GLN A 188 -16.33 4.20 -4.73
CA GLN A 188 -15.10 4.29 -5.52
C GLN A 188 -14.03 3.36 -4.95
N GLU A 189 -13.38 2.59 -5.81
CA GLU A 189 -12.22 1.81 -5.41
C GLU A 189 -11.00 2.72 -5.22
N LYS A 190 -10.29 2.52 -4.11
CA LYS A 190 -9.06 3.23 -3.75
C LYS A 190 -8.03 2.23 -3.25
N PHE A 191 -6.75 2.49 -3.52
CA PHE A 191 -5.64 1.71 -2.98
C PHE A 191 -5.17 2.33 -1.67
N LEU A 192 -5.01 1.49 -0.65
CA LEU A 192 -4.45 1.88 0.63
C LEU A 192 -3.12 1.15 0.83
N VAL A 193 -2.08 1.88 1.16
CA VAL A 193 -0.74 1.37 1.48
C VAL A 193 -0.54 1.56 2.98
N LEU A 194 -0.55 0.49 3.76
CA LEU A 194 -0.24 0.53 5.19
C LEU A 194 1.26 0.29 5.36
N ARG A 195 1.99 1.24 5.96
CA ARG A 195 3.42 1.08 6.29
C ARG A 195 3.59 0.82 7.78
N ASP A 196 4.14 -0.34 8.13
CA ASP A 196 4.47 -0.68 9.52
C ASP A 196 5.76 0.04 9.91
N ILE A 197 5.63 1.08 10.74
CA ILE A 197 6.75 1.92 11.15
C ILE A 197 7.33 1.40 12.45
N ASP A 198 8.62 1.08 12.43
CA ASP A 198 9.35 0.65 13.61
C ASP A 198 9.93 1.85 14.35
N VAL A 199 9.35 2.15 15.51
CA VAL A 199 9.72 3.28 16.35
C VAL A 199 10.97 2.92 17.15
N ARG A 200 12.13 2.74 16.49
CA ARG A 200 13.40 2.35 17.14
C ARG A 200 14.39 3.51 17.35
N ASN A 201 14.25 4.62 16.62
CA ASN A 201 15.23 5.72 16.65
C ASN A 201 14.58 7.05 17.05
N VAL A 202 15.13 7.67 18.10
CA VAL A 202 14.77 9.00 18.65
C VAL A 202 14.94 10.14 17.63
N SER A 203 15.60 9.86 16.50
CA SER A 203 15.87 10.80 15.40
C SER A 203 14.86 10.72 14.23
N ASP A 204 13.87 9.82 14.27
CA ASP A 204 12.85 9.74 13.22
C ASP A 204 11.81 10.87 13.40
N PRO A 205 11.63 11.78 12.42
CA PRO A 205 10.63 12.85 12.50
C PRO A 205 9.19 12.34 12.67
N LEU A 206 8.91 11.04 12.50
CA LEU A 206 7.61 10.41 12.74
C LEU A 206 7.40 9.92 14.18
N MET A 207 8.32 10.23 15.11
CA MET A 207 8.09 9.97 16.52
C MET A 207 6.75 10.58 16.97
N PRO A 208 5.88 9.83 17.67
CA PRO A 208 4.66 10.35 18.27
C PRO A 208 5.01 11.25 19.47
N SER A 209 5.71 12.36 19.21
CA SER A 209 5.52 13.52 20.04
C SER A 209 4.10 14.00 19.76
N GLU A 210 3.30 14.21 20.82
CA GLU A 210 1.97 14.82 20.68
C GLU A 210 2.01 16.06 19.78
N LYS A 211 3.15 16.77 19.77
CA LYS A 211 3.45 17.94 18.92
C LYS A 211 3.42 17.65 17.40
N TYR A 212 3.99 16.55 16.92
CA TYR A 212 4.11 16.30 15.47
C TYR A 212 2.73 16.13 14.80
N PHE A 213 1.81 15.44 15.46
CA PHE A 213 0.47 15.20 14.92
C PHE A 213 -0.52 16.30 15.32
N ALA A 214 -0.36 16.96 16.47
CA ALA A 214 -1.27 18.03 16.90
C ALA A 214 -1.20 19.29 16.02
N GLU A 215 -0.04 19.57 15.42
CA GLU A 215 0.13 20.71 14.50
C GLU A 215 -0.02 20.33 13.02
N SER A 216 -0.12 19.02 12.73
CA SER A 216 -0.17 18.50 11.36
C SER A 216 -1.59 18.46 10.82
N LYS A 217 -1.72 18.68 9.50
CA LYS A 217 -2.98 18.51 8.74
C LYS A 217 -3.23 17.06 8.32
N ILE A 218 -2.50 16.11 8.91
CA ILE A 218 -2.63 14.68 8.60
C ILE A 218 -3.73 14.11 9.51
N PRO A 219 -4.77 13.47 8.96
CA PRO A 219 -5.82 12.86 9.76
C PRO A 219 -5.26 11.67 10.55
N VAL A 220 -5.63 11.58 11.83
CA VAL A 220 -5.14 10.56 12.77
C VAL A 220 -6.30 9.72 13.29
N LEU A 221 -6.13 8.40 13.27
CA LEU A 221 -7.05 7.43 13.86
C LEU A 221 -6.32 6.63 14.95
N ILE A 222 -6.87 6.61 16.16
CA ILE A 222 -6.40 5.72 17.23
C ILE A 222 -7.08 4.36 17.07
N VAL A 223 -6.29 3.29 17.05
CA VAL A 223 -6.78 1.91 16.95
C VAL A 223 -6.46 1.18 18.25
N ALA A 224 -7.51 0.72 18.94
CA ALA A 224 -7.41 -0.17 20.08
C ALA A 224 -7.37 -1.61 19.56
N ASN A 225 -6.15 -2.06 19.26
CA ASN A 225 -5.88 -3.40 18.74
C ASN A 225 -6.05 -4.48 19.81
N LYS A 226 -6.22 -5.74 19.38
CA LYS A 226 -6.47 -6.91 20.23
C LYS A 226 -7.73 -6.75 21.08
N SER A 227 -8.79 -6.19 20.50
CA SER A 227 -10.07 -5.97 21.19
C SER A 227 -10.80 -7.25 21.59
N ASP A 228 -10.26 -8.42 21.23
CA ASP A 228 -10.65 -9.75 21.70
C ASP A 228 -10.09 -10.09 23.09
N GLN A 229 -9.11 -9.32 23.59
CA GLN A 229 -8.52 -9.48 24.91
C GLN A 229 -9.20 -8.58 25.94
N GLU A 230 -8.94 -8.86 27.23
CA GLU A 230 -9.41 -8.03 28.32
C GLU A 230 -8.85 -6.60 28.21
N GLU A 231 -9.73 -5.60 28.27
CA GLU A 231 -9.32 -4.20 28.24
C GLU A 231 -8.72 -3.80 29.59
N LEU A 232 -7.42 -3.52 29.58
CA LEU A 232 -6.71 -3.02 30.75
C LEU A 232 -6.73 -1.50 30.81
N ARG A 233 -6.77 -0.95 32.03
CA ARG A 233 -6.61 0.48 32.27
C ARG A 233 -5.22 0.92 31.81
N GLN A 234 -5.18 1.96 30.97
CA GLN A 234 -3.92 2.45 30.44
C GLN A 234 -3.18 3.30 31.48
N GLU A 235 -1.88 3.04 31.64
CA GLU A 235 -0.95 3.81 32.49
C GLU A 235 -0.53 5.14 31.81
N TYR A 236 -1.53 5.95 31.43
CA TYR A 236 -1.35 7.29 30.87
C TYR A 236 -2.23 8.30 31.60
N LEU A 237 -1.89 9.58 31.50
CA LEU A 237 -2.62 10.68 32.15
C LEU A 237 -4.10 10.71 31.76
N LEU A 238 -4.43 10.32 30.51
CA LEU A 238 -5.79 10.23 30.00
C LEU A 238 -6.07 8.83 29.46
N GLN A 239 -7.29 8.33 29.66
CA GLN A 239 -7.74 7.13 28.96
C GLN A 239 -7.96 7.42 27.46
N PRO A 240 -7.85 6.42 26.57
CA PRO A 240 -7.86 6.64 25.11
C PRO A 240 -9.05 7.43 24.59
N ALA A 241 -10.27 7.18 25.10
CA ALA A 241 -11.47 7.92 24.70
C ALA A 241 -11.40 9.40 25.10
N ALA A 242 -10.95 9.69 26.33
CA ALA A 242 -10.78 11.06 26.81
C ALA A 242 -9.68 11.79 26.05
N PHE A 243 -8.58 11.11 25.71
CA PHE A 243 -7.54 11.63 24.84
C PHE A 243 -8.10 12.02 23.47
N CYS A 244 -8.82 11.12 22.79
CA CYS A 244 -9.41 11.41 21.48
C CYS A 244 -10.37 12.61 21.54
N SER A 245 -11.23 12.67 22.56
CA SER A 245 -12.15 13.80 22.77
C SER A 245 -11.41 15.11 22.98
N ARG A 246 -10.34 15.13 23.79
CA ARG A 246 -9.53 16.33 24.06
C ARG A 246 -8.84 16.85 22.79
N HIS A 247 -8.39 15.94 21.92
CA HIS A 247 -7.67 16.27 20.70
C HIS A 247 -8.55 16.32 19.43
N LYS A 248 -9.89 16.28 19.58
CA LYS A 248 -10.88 16.29 18.48
C LYS A 248 -10.63 15.18 17.44
N LEU A 249 -10.15 14.04 17.91
CA LEU A 249 -9.96 12.84 17.09
C LEU A 249 -11.23 11.97 17.11
N PRO A 250 -11.46 11.13 16.09
CA PRO A 250 -12.47 10.08 16.18
C PRO A 250 -12.23 9.18 17.41
N PRO A 251 -13.29 8.60 18.00
CA PRO A 251 -13.13 7.69 19.14
C PRO A 251 -12.22 6.50 18.76
N PRO A 252 -11.50 5.90 19.74
CA PRO A 252 -10.66 4.75 19.50
C PRO A 252 -11.42 3.66 18.76
N HIS A 253 -10.86 3.20 17.65
CA HIS A 253 -11.47 2.15 16.86
C HIS A 253 -11.00 0.78 17.38
N LEU A 254 -11.94 0.00 17.90
CA LEU A 254 -11.66 -1.37 18.34
C LEU A 254 -11.34 -2.24 17.13
N PHE A 255 -10.25 -3.00 17.22
CA PHE A 255 -9.84 -3.89 16.15
C PHE A 255 -9.28 -5.19 16.73
N THR A 256 -9.59 -6.31 16.08
CA THR A 256 -8.99 -7.61 16.34
C THR A 256 -8.68 -8.31 15.03
N ALA A 257 -7.54 -9.01 15.00
CA ALA A 257 -7.16 -9.90 13.92
C ALA A 257 -7.57 -11.36 14.18
N SER A 258 -8.27 -11.61 15.28
CA SER A 258 -8.84 -12.91 15.65
C SER A 258 -10.17 -13.12 14.93
N ASN A 259 -10.46 -14.36 14.57
CA ASN A 259 -11.65 -14.80 13.85
C ASN A 259 -11.82 -14.05 12.50
N LYS A 260 -13.05 -13.62 12.20
CA LYS A 260 -13.36 -12.86 10.99
C LYS A 260 -12.91 -11.40 11.15
N VAL A 261 -11.77 -11.07 10.54
CA VAL A 261 -11.23 -9.71 10.46
C VAL A 261 -12.25 -8.77 9.82
N LYS A 262 -12.69 -7.76 10.58
CA LYS A 262 -13.53 -6.68 10.05
C LYS A 262 -12.65 -5.69 9.29
N ARG A 263 -13.12 -5.25 8.12
CA ARG A 263 -12.36 -4.36 7.21
C ARG A 263 -12.76 -2.88 7.31
N ASP A 264 -13.68 -2.56 8.21
CA ASP A 264 -14.21 -1.21 8.41
C ASP A 264 -13.14 -0.21 8.85
N VAL A 265 -12.14 -0.63 9.64
CA VAL A 265 -10.99 0.21 9.99
C VAL A 265 -10.24 0.71 8.74
N PHE A 266 -10.05 -0.14 7.73
CA PHE A 266 -9.31 0.21 6.52
C PHE A 266 -10.13 1.14 5.61
N VAL A 267 -11.44 0.91 5.53
CA VAL A 267 -12.38 1.82 4.86
C VAL A 267 -12.36 3.20 5.55
N LYS A 268 -12.37 3.24 6.88
CA LYS A 268 -12.29 4.48 7.65
C LYS A 268 -10.97 5.22 7.43
N LEU A 269 -9.84 4.52 7.44
CA LEU A 269 -8.52 5.09 7.14
C LEU A 269 -8.47 5.71 5.74
N ALA A 270 -8.94 5.00 4.72
CA ALA A 270 -8.97 5.54 3.35
C ALA A 270 -9.98 6.68 3.19
N THR A 271 -11.12 6.62 3.88
CA THR A 271 -12.10 7.72 3.90
C THR A 271 -11.48 8.98 4.51
N MET A 272 -10.80 8.85 5.65
CA MET A 272 -10.08 9.97 6.28
C MET A 272 -8.97 10.51 5.39
N ALA A 273 -8.25 9.66 4.65
CA ALA A 273 -7.21 10.09 3.71
C ALA A 273 -7.78 10.82 2.47
N ALA A 274 -8.95 10.40 2.00
CA ALA A 274 -9.67 11.02 0.88
C ALA A 274 -10.37 12.34 1.27
N PHE A 275 -10.81 12.45 2.53
CA PHE A 275 -11.54 13.60 3.07
C PHE A 275 -10.93 14.06 4.41
N PRO A 276 -9.70 14.64 4.38
CA PRO A 276 -8.99 15.11 5.57
C PRO A 276 -9.57 16.39 6.18
#